data_AF-A0A0V0GEB9-F1
#
_entry.id   AF-A0A0V0GEB9-F1
#
_cell.length_a   1.000
_cell.length_b   1.000
_cell.length_c   1.000
_cell.angle_alpha   90.00
_cell.angle_beta   90.00
_cell.angle_gamma   90.00
#
_symmetry.space_group_name_H-M   'P 1'
#
loop_
_entity.id
_entity.type
_entity.pdbx_description
1 polymer ?
#
loop_
_entity_poly.entity_id
_entity_poly.type
_entity_poly.pdbx_seq_one_letter_code
_entity_poly.pdbx_strand_id
1 'polypeptide(L)' 'MHPSISQFPNSSFYRKQICDAPDVKHKTYEKRYLPGRCFGPYSFINVPLGKEEMDDVGHSRMNMVEVALVMKI' A
#
# COMPACT_ATOMS: atom_id res chain seq x y z
N MET A 1 8.62 3.89 9.60
CA MET A 1 7.67 3.96 8.47
C MET A 1 8.07 5.14 7.60
N HIS A 2 8.10 5.02 6.27
CA HIS A 2 8.42 6.16 5.40
C HIS A 2 7.34 7.26 5.56
N PRO A 3 7.69 8.56 5.55
CA PRO A 3 6.72 9.65 5.78
C PRO A 3 5.47 9.61 4.87
N SER A 4 5.59 9.14 3.64
CA SER A 4 4.44 8.97 2.74
C SER A 4 3.45 7.90 3.19
N ILE A 5 3.88 6.91 3.98
CA ILE A 5 3.02 5.86 4.54
C ILE A 5 2.36 6.37 5.83
N SER A 6 3.10 7.08 6.70
CA SER A 6 2.58 7.58 7.99
C SER A 6 1.59 8.74 7.84
N GLN A 7 1.64 9.45 6.71
CA GLN A 7 0.78 10.61 6.42
C GLN A 7 -0.71 10.33 6.63
N PHE A 8 -1.24 9.26 6.01
CA PHE A 8 -2.68 8.96 6.07
C PHE A 8 -3.13 8.52 7.48
N PRO A 9 -2.51 7.51 8.13
CA PRO A 9 -2.91 7.13 9.49
C PRO A 9 -2.83 8.30 10.47
N ASN A 10 -1.77 9.12 10.39
CA ASN A 10 -1.61 10.27 11.27
C ASN A 10 -2.72 11.31 11.10
N SER A 11 -3.10 11.63 9.86
CA SER A 11 -4.22 12.55 9.61
C SER A 11 -5.57 11.96 9.98
N SER A 12 -5.79 10.68 9.72
CA SER A 12 -7.11 10.03 9.84
C SER A 12 -7.44 9.61 11.26
N PHE A 13 -6.43 9.19 12.03
CA PHE A 13 -6.65 8.58 13.35
C PHE A 13 -6.03 9.37 14.51
N TYR A 14 -5.03 10.23 14.24
CA TYR A 14 -4.22 10.85 15.30
C TYR A 14 -4.21 12.38 15.26
N ARG A 15 -5.10 13.01 14.47
CA ARG A 15 -5.19 14.49 14.37
C ARG A 15 -3.84 15.15 14.08
N LYS A 16 -2.97 14.49 13.32
CA LYS A 16 -1.61 14.95 12.99
C LYS A 16 -0.66 15.12 14.20
N GLN A 17 -0.91 14.43 15.31
CA GLN A 17 -0.09 14.54 16.53
C GLN A 17 1.14 13.63 16.54
N ILE A 18 1.22 12.65 15.63
CA ILE A 18 2.41 11.80 15.51
C ILE A 18 3.43 12.49 14.63
N CYS A 19 4.71 12.41 15.00
CA CYS A 19 5.82 12.95 14.24
C CYS A 19 6.71 11.83 13.69
N ASP A 20 7.12 11.98 12.42
CA ASP A 20 8.13 11.09 11.84
C ASP A 20 9.51 11.40 12.43
N ALA A 21 10.20 10.35 12.90
CA ALA A 21 11.56 10.44 13.40
C ALA A 21 12.55 10.91 12.30
N PRO A 22 13.65 11.59 12.66
CA PRO A 22 14.68 12.00 11.70
C PRO A 22 15.24 10.82 10.88
N ASP A 23 15.43 9.66 11.51
CA ASP A 23 16.04 8.49 10.90
C ASP A 23 15.27 8.02 9.66
N VAL A 24 13.93 8.05 9.71
CA VAL A 24 13.07 7.59 8.60
C VAL A 24 12.99 8.57 7.44
N LYS A 25 13.60 9.76 7.56
CA LYS A 25 13.69 10.79 6.51
C LYS A 25 15.02 10.75 5.76
N HIS A 26 15.94 9.88 6.18
CA HIS A 26 17.24 9.77 5.52
C HIS A 26 17.10 9.08 4.14
N LYS A 27 17.98 9.42 3.18
CA LYS A 27 17.94 8.85 1.81
C LYS A 27 18.00 7.32 1.76
N THR A 28 18.58 6.69 2.79
CA THR A 28 18.62 5.23 2.92
C THR A 28 17.23 4.60 3.09
N TYR A 29 16.24 5.38 3.57
CA TYR A 29 14.83 4.97 3.67
C TYR A 29 14.06 5.12 2.35
N GLU A 30 14.68 5.70 1.31
CA GLU A 30 14.09 5.82 -0.04
C GLU A 30 14.43 4.63 -0.95
N LYS A 31 14.85 3.50 -0.37
CA LYS A 31 15.19 2.29 -1.14
C LYS A 31 13.98 1.82 -1.94
N ARG A 32 14.15 1.71 -3.26
CA ARG A 32 13.15 1.18 -4.18
C ARG A 32 13.37 -0.31 -4.36
N TYR A 33 12.38 -1.11 -3.99
CA TYR A 33 12.41 -2.57 -4.13
C TYR A 33 11.78 -3.05 -5.44
N LEU A 34 10.76 -2.33 -5.91
CA LEU A 34 10.02 -2.67 -7.12
C LEU A 34 10.46 -1.77 -8.29
N PRO A 35 10.65 -2.33 -9.49
CA PRO A 35 10.96 -1.55 -10.68
C PRO A 35 9.72 -0.83 -11.19
N GLY A 36 9.88 0.42 -11.64
CA GLY A 36 8.79 1.20 -12.26
C GLY A 36 8.42 2.45 -11.46
N ARG A 37 7.98 3.49 -12.18
CA ARG A 37 7.70 4.81 -11.59
C ARG A 37 6.46 4.82 -10.69
N CYS A 38 5.57 3.84 -10.86
CA CYS A 38 4.32 3.74 -10.11
C CYS A 38 4.50 3.18 -8.70
N PHE A 39 5.67 2.60 -8.37
CA PHE A 39 5.94 1.99 -7.07
C PHE A 39 6.78 2.91 -6.18
N GLY A 40 6.10 3.89 -5.58
CA GLY A 40 6.64 4.70 -4.48
C GLY A 40 6.59 3.97 -3.13
N PRO A 41 7.15 4.54 -2.06
CA PRO A 41 7.10 3.95 -0.71
C PRO A 41 5.67 3.69 -0.20
N TYR A 42 4.70 4.45 -0.70
CA TYR A 42 3.28 4.12 -0.65
C TYR A 42 2.67 4.39 -2.03
N SER A 43 1.85 3.48 -2.54
CA SER A 43 1.15 3.63 -3.81
C SER A 43 -0.22 2.97 -3.71
N PHE A 44 -1.27 3.66 -4.15
CA PHE A 44 -2.58 3.08 -4.33
C PHE A 44 -2.77 2.74 -5.81
N ILE A 45 -3.03 1.47 -6.11
CA ILE A 45 -3.27 1.00 -7.47
C ILE A 45 -4.75 0.65 -7.57
N ASN A 46 -5.51 1.47 -8.29
CA ASN A 46 -6.90 1.19 -8.58
C ASN A 46 -7.00 0.10 -9.66
N VAL A 47 -7.73 -0.98 -9.38
CA VAL A 47 -7.92 -2.12 -10.30
C VAL A 47 -9.36 -2.10 -10.82
N PRO A 48 -9.67 -1.38 -11.91
CA PRO A 48 -11.05 -1.12 -12.33
C PRO A 48 -11.82 -2.35 -12.83
N LEU A 49 -11.12 -3.42 -13.21
CA LEU A 49 -11.71 -4.70 -13.62
C LEU A 49 -11.73 -5.73 -12.47
N GLY A 50 -11.29 -5.34 -11.27
CA GLY A 50 -11.34 -6.18 -10.09
C GLY A 50 -12.80 -6.41 -9.67
N LYS A 51 -13.12 -7.65 -9.35
CA LYS A 51 -14.43 -8.03 -8.83
C LYS A 51 -14.23 -8.98 -7.66
N GLU A 52 -14.96 -8.72 -6.58
CA GLU A 52 -15.03 -9.64 -5.44
C GLU A 52 -15.93 -10.84 -5.78
N GLU A 53 -15.41 -12.03 -5.50
CA GLU A 53 -16.08 -13.32 -5.68
C GLU A 53 -16.06 -14.09 -4.35
N MET A 54 -17.07 -14.92 -4.10
CA MET A 54 -17.07 -15.81 -2.92
C MET A 54 -16.13 -16.99 -3.14
N ASP A 55 -15.52 -17.48 -2.07
CA ASP A 55 -14.80 -18.74 -2.10
C ASP A 55 -15.76 -19.95 -2.20
N ASP A 56 -15.21 -21.12 -2.50
CA ASP A 56 -15.98 -22.36 -2.70
C ASP A 56 -16.84 -22.74 -1.48
N VAL A 57 -16.48 -22.23 -0.30
CA VAL A 57 -17.16 -22.47 0.98
C VAL A 57 -18.17 -21.34 1.31
N GLY A 58 -18.10 -20.20 0.63
CA GLY A 58 -19.00 -19.05 0.79
C GLY A 58 -18.75 -18.20 2.05
N HIS A 59 -17.62 -18.36 2.73
CA HIS A 59 -17.28 -17.64 3.97
C HIS A 59 -16.25 -16.54 3.78
N SER A 60 -15.56 -16.51 2.64
CA SER A 60 -14.58 -15.49 2.29
C SER A 60 -14.91 -14.81 0.97
N ARG A 61 -14.24 -13.68 0.72
CA ARG A 61 -14.24 -13.01 -0.58
C ARG A 61 -12.83 -12.94 -1.13
N MET A 62 -12.69 -13.10 -2.44
CA MET A 62 -11.42 -12.99 -3.15
C MET A 62 -11.56 -12.14 -4.41
N ASN A 63 -10.46 -11.52 -4.84
CA ASN A 63 -10.39 -10.80 -6.11
C ASN A 63 -9.25 -11.37 -6.94
N MET A 64 -9.57 -12.23 -7.90
CA MET A 64 -8.57 -12.93 -8.72
C MET A 64 -7.77 -11.99 -9.63
N VAL A 65 -8.30 -10.80 -9.93
CA VAL A 65 -7.58 -9.78 -10.72
C VAL A 65 -6.50 -9.12 -9.87
N GLU A 66 -6.78 -8.82 -8.60
CA GLU A 66 -5.76 -8.32 -7.66
C GLU A 66 -4.67 -9.37 -7.41
N VAL A 67 -5.04 -10.65 -7.26
CA VAL A 67 -4.07 -11.75 -7.14
C VAL A 67 -3.16 -11.83 -8.37
N ALA A 68 -3.73 -11.81 -9.57
CA ALA A 68 -2.96 -11.86 -10.81
C ALA A 68 -2.04 -10.64 -10.99
N LEU A 69 -2.43 -9.47 -10.46
CA LEU A 69 -1.59 -8.28 -10.45
C LEU A 69 -0.41 -8.46 -9.49
N VAL A 70 -0.66 -8.92 -8.26
CA VAL A 70 0.38 -9.16 -7.24
C VAL A 70 1.41 -10.18 -7.75
N MET A 71 0.99 -11.23 -8.46
CA MET A 71 1.91 -12.22 -9.04
C MET A 71 2.82 -11.66 -10.15
N LYS A 72 2.55 -10.47 -10.68
CA LYS A 72 3.38 -9.80 -11.71
C LYS A 72 4.29 -8.73 -11.14
N ILE A 73 4.16 -8.39 -9.86
CA ILE A 73 4.99 -7.41 -9.13
C ILE A 73 6.22 -8.13 -8.59
#